data_AF-A0A947WJE6-F1
#
_entry.id   AF-A0A947WJE6-F1
#
_cell.length_a   1.000
_cell.length_b   1.000
_cell.length_c   1.000
_cell.angle_alpha   90.00
_cell.angle_beta   90.00
_cell.angle_gamma   90.00
#
_symmetry.space_group_name_H-M   'P 1'
#
loop_
_entity.id
_entity.type
_entity.pdbx_description
1 polymer ?
#
loop_
_entity_poly.entity_id
_entity_poly.type
_entity_poly.pdbx_seq_one_letter_code
_entity_poly.pdbx_strand_id
1 'polypeptide(L)'
;MKKWPKLLIIAAGVFVVLISFYFRVRWLDISPYSIGFDEAALGYNAYSILETGKDEFGNKFPLSLASFNDYKPALYAYLSIPFIKFLGLNQISTRIVSSLAGTIIIIFTTLIGYYFFSKKLALALFVLLLAAVQPWGLHYSRTAFESNLMTAFFTAGVFFIFKKKGRKNELIAVILFALSMFSYHSTRVAAPLFLLLYLFILEKPKQLIADFFKLFNLSKASNKKAFKSRLLKLSQKFFPLIILFLLTLPIWLSLKQGLILTRLKQENALERLYP
;
A
#
# COMPACT_ATOMS: atom_id res chain seq x y z
N MET A 1 27.39 -29.99 11.53
CA MET A 1 26.60 -30.07 10.28
C MET A 1 26.68 -28.73 9.54
N LYS A 2 27.23 -28.77 8.31
CA LYS A 2 27.81 -27.64 7.56
C LYS A 2 26.88 -26.42 7.43
N LYS A 3 27.42 -25.19 7.54
CA LYS A 3 26.72 -23.89 7.30
C LYS A 3 26.41 -23.62 5.81
N TRP A 4 27.04 -24.38 4.92
CA TRP A 4 26.94 -24.31 3.45
C TRP A 4 25.52 -24.46 2.85
N PRO A 5 24.61 -25.33 3.33
CA PRO A 5 23.28 -25.47 2.72
C PRO A 5 22.40 -24.25 2.98
N LYS A 6 22.58 -23.52 4.08
CA LYS A 6 21.82 -22.28 4.34
C LYS A 6 22.23 -21.16 3.39
N LEU A 7 23.55 -20.98 3.19
CA LEU A 7 24.07 -19.96 2.29
C LEU A 7 23.64 -20.23 0.85
N LEU A 8 23.69 -21.48 0.40
CA LEU A 8 23.22 -21.88 -0.93
C LEU A 8 21.73 -21.59 -1.13
N ILE A 9 20.87 -21.88 -0.14
CA ILE A 9 19.43 -21.58 -0.24
C ILE A 9 19.19 -20.06 -0.30
N ILE A 10 19.94 -19.28 0.48
CA ILE A 10 19.83 -17.81 0.44
C ILE A 10 20.29 -17.27 -0.91
N ALA A 11 21.42 -17.75 -1.42
CA ALA A 11 21.94 -17.37 -2.75
C ALA A 11 20.94 -17.73 -3.86
N ALA A 12 20.35 -18.92 -3.81
CA ALA A 12 19.29 -19.33 -4.72
C ALA A 12 18.06 -18.41 -4.62
N GLY A 13 17.66 -18.02 -3.41
CA GLY A 13 16.57 -17.07 -3.21
C GLY A 13 16.85 -15.70 -3.82
N VAL A 14 18.05 -15.15 -3.61
CA VAL A 14 18.48 -13.89 -4.24
C VAL A 14 18.44 -14.02 -5.76
N PHE A 15 18.95 -15.12 -6.30
CA PHE A 15 18.93 -15.40 -7.74
C PHE A 15 17.49 -15.44 -8.31
N VAL A 16 16.55 -16.09 -7.62
CA VAL A 16 15.13 -16.11 -8.02
C VAL A 16 14.52 -14.71 -8.03
N VAL A 17 14.82 -13.87 -7.02
CA VAL A 17 14.35 -12.47 -6.99
C VAL A 17 14.90 -11.69 -8.18
N LEU A 18 16.20 -11.83 -8.49
CA LEU A 18 16.82 -11.14 -9.63
C LEU A 18 16.22 -11.58 -10.96
N ILE A 19 16.00 -12.89 -11.15
CA ILE A 19 15.33 -13.41 -12.34
C ILE A 19 13.89 -12.89 -12.44
N SER A 20 13.12 -12.93 -11.35
CA SER A 20 11.75 -12.43 -11.37
C SER A 20 11.70 -10.95 -11.69
N PHE A 21 12.61 -10.14 -11.13
CA PHE A 21 12.72 -8.73 -11.45
C PHE A 21 13.10 -8.50 -12.92
N TYR A 22 14.06 -9.27 -13.45
CA TYR A 22 14.42 -9.22 -14.87
C TYR A 22 13.19 -9.45 -15.76
N PHE A 23 12.40 -10.50 -15.50
CA PHE A 23 11.17 -10.77 -16.27
C PHE A 23 10.05 -9.74 -16.04
N ARG A 24 10.08 -8.96 -14.97
CA ARG A 24 9.13 -7.86 -14.75
C ARG A 24 9.49 -6.62 -15.54
N VAL A 25 10.78 -6.31 -15.70
CA VAL A 25 11.26 -5.08 -16.35
C VAL A 25 11.61 -5.27 -17.83
N ARG A 26 11.96 -6.49 -18.24
CA ARG A 26 12.35 -6.76 -19.63
C ARG A 26 11.15 -6.57 -20.57
N TRP A 27 11.34 -5.85 -21.68
CA TRP A 27 10.30 -5.62 -22.71
C TRP A 27 9.07 -4.85 -22.23
N LEU A 28 9.19 -3.96 -21.24
CA LEU A 28 8.06 -3.11 -20.83
C LEU A 28 7.58 -2.16 -21.93
N ASP A 29 8.40 -1.93 -22.94
CA ASP A 29 8.14 -1.16 -24.17
C ASP A 29 7.36 -1.93 -25.25
N ILE A 30 7.33 -3.27 -25.16
CA ILE A 30 6.74 -4.14 -26.19
C ILE A 30 5.62 -5.02 -25.62
N SER A 31 5.64 -5.31 -24.31
CA SER A 31 4.69 -6.22 -23.68
C SER A 31 4.29 -5.71 -22.29
N PRO A 32 3.01 -5.37 -22.05
CA PRO A 32 1.88 -5.44 -22.99
C PRO A 32 2.02 -4.49 -24.21
N TYR A 33 1.52 -4.92 -25.38
CA TYR A 33 1.76 -4.24 -26.67
C TYR A 33 1.12 -2.85 -26.76
N SER A 34 -0.10 -2.70 -26.24
CA SER A 34 -0.76 -1.41 -26.12
C SER A 34 -0.57 -0.83 -24.74
N ILE A 35 -0.50 0.49 -24.66
CA ILE A 35 -0.65 1.21 -23.40
C ILE A 35 -2.14 1.34 -23.09
N GLY A 36 -2.56 0.90 -21.91
CA GLY A 36 -3.93 1.13 -21.45
C GLY A 36 -4.19 2.62 -21.24
N PHE A 37 -5.44 3.07 -21.42
CA PHE A 37 -5.82 4.46 -21.16
C PHE A 37 -5.51 4.88 -19.71
N ASP A 38 -5.66 3.97 -18.75
CA ASP A 38 -5.30 4.20 -17.35
C ASP A 38 -3.80 4.38 -17.16
N GLU A 39 -2.97 3.62 -17.88
CA GLU A 39 -1.51 3.75 -17.83
C GLU A 39 -1.09 5.08 -18.45
N ALA A 40 -1.67 5.44 -19.61
CA ALA A 40 -1.41 6.68 -20.30
C ALA A 40 -1.75 7.89 -19.42
N ALA A 41 -2.89 7.86 -18.73
CA ALA A 41 -3.28 8.92 -17.79
C ALA A 41 -2.27 9.05 -16.63
N LEU A 42 -1.80 7.93 -16.05
CA LEU A 42 -0.79 7.97 -14.98
C LEU A 42 0.55 8.55 -15.47
N GLY A 43 1.01 8.11 -16.65
CA GLY A 43 2.25 8.60 -17.25
C GLY A 43 2.16 10.08 -17.62
N TYR A 44 1.07 10.51 -18.24
CA TYR A 44 0.86 11.89 -18.65
C TYR A 44 0.73 12.84 -17.46
N ASN A 45 -0.02 12.47 -16.42
CA ASN A 45 -0.12 13.29 -15.21
C ASN A 45 1.22 13.42 -14.49
N ALA A 46 2.01 12.33 -14.40
CA ALA A 46 3.35 12.40 -13.84
C ALA A 46 4.28 13.32 -14.65
N TYR A 47 4.20 13.28 -15.98
CA TYR A 47 4.92 14.20 -16.87
C TYR A 47 4.45 15.65 -16.71
N SER A 48 3.14 15.92 -16.70
CA SER A 48 2.59 17.26 -16.51
C SER A 48 3.02 17.86 -15.17
N ILE A 49 3.00 17.06 -14.10
CA ILE A 49 3.45 17.50 -12.77
C ILE A 49 4.95 17.79 -12.77
N LEU A 50 5.75 16.98 -13.46
CA LEU A 50 7.19 17.21 -13.60
C LEU A 50 7.49 18.55 -14.28
N GLU A 51 6.79 18.86 -15.39
CA GLU A 51 7.04 20.05 -16.19
C GLU A 51 6.43 21.33 -15.59
N THR A 52 5.23 21.23 -15.01
CA THR A 52 4.43 22.42 -14.65
C THR A 52 4.10 22.52 -13.15
N GLY A 53 4.36 21.46 -12.38
CA GLY A 53 3.87 21.32 -11.01
C GLY A 53 2.36 21.09 -10.88
N LYS A 54 1.67 20.82 -12.00
CA LYS A 54 0.21 20.65 -12.08
C LYS A 54 -0.18 19.37 -12.83
N ASP A 55 -1.34 18.82 -12.49
CA ASP A 55 -1.94 17.71 -13.25
C ASP A 55 -2.51 18.15 -14.61
N GLU A 56 -3.07 17.20 -15.37
CA GLU A 56 -3.63 17.47 -16.69
C GLU A 56 -4.81 18.46 -16.71
N PHE A 57 -5.42 18.72 -15.56
CA PHE A 57 -6.52 19.68 -15.37
C PHE A 57 -6.06 21.00 -14.73
N GLY A 58 -4.75 21.18 -14.52
CA GLY A 58 -4.18 22.41 -13.97
C GLY A 58 -4.19 22.49 -12.43
N ASN A 59 -4.55 21.43 -11.71
CA ASN A 59 -4.49 21.39 -10.25
C ASN A 59 -3.04 21.23 -9.79
N LYS A 60 -2.62 22.08 -8.84
CA LYS A 60 -1.26 22.06 -8.30
C LYS A 60 -1.12 20.96 -7.24
N PHE A 61 -0.17 20.04 -7.42
CA PHE A 61 0.13 18.91 -6.52
C PHE A 61 -1.13 18.20 -5.97
N PRO A 62 -1.98 17.63 -6.84
CA PRO A 62 -3.21 16.99 -6.38
C PRO A 62 -2.91 15.71 -5.58
N LEU A 63 -3.75 15.43 -4.58
CA LEU A 63 -3.76 14.13 -3.90
C LEU A 63 -4.56 13.08 -4.68
N SER A 64 -5.43 13.53 -5.59
CA SER A 64 -6.26 12.68 -6.43
C SER A 64 -6.28 13.26 -7.85
N LEU A 65 -5.94 12.43 -8.82
CA LEU A 65 -5.95 12.76 -10.24
C LEU A 65 -7.34 12.46 -10.80
N ALA A 66 -7.96 13.42 -11.46
CA ALA A 66 -9.15 13.13 -12.27
C ALA A 66 -8.73 12.25 -13.47
N SER A 67 -9.57 11.29 -13.85
CA SER A 67 -9.29 10.33 -14.91
C SER A 67 -10.59 9.67 -15.37
N PHE A 68 -11.03 9.90 -16.61
CA PHE A 68 -12.20 9.23 -17.23
C PHE A 68 -13.46 9.20 -16.36
N ASN A 69 -13.88 10.36 -15.83
CA ASN A 69 -15.03 10.48 -14.92
C ASN A 69 -14.90 9.66 -13.61
N ASP A 70 -13.65 9.35 -13.24
CA ASP A 70 -13.23 8.78 -11.97
C ASP A 70 -12.10 9.63 -11.39
N TYR A 71 -11.72 9.34 -10.15
CA TYR A 71 -10.59 9.96 -9.48
C TYR A 71 -9.68 8.89 -8.90
N LYS A 72 -8.39 8.99 -9.20
CA LYS A 72 -7.36 8.02 -8.80
C LYS A 72 -6.37 8.63 -7.81
N PRO A 73 -5.81 7.88 -6.88
CA PRO A 73 -4.83 8.42 -5.94
C PRO A 73 -3.50 8.76 -6.65
N ALA A 74 -2.94 9.92 -6.36
CA ALA A 74 -1.82 10.44 -7.15
C ALA A 74 -0.45 9.78 -6.87
N LEU A 75 -0.32 8.90 -5.86
CA LEU A 75 1.00 8.40 -5.41
C LEU A 75 1.76 7.63 -6.50
N TYR A 76 1.06 6.83 -7.32
CA TYR A 76 1.73 6.11 -8.41
C TYR A 76 2.36 7.09 -9.42
N ALA A 77 1.63 8.13 -9.80
CA ALA A 77 2.13 9.17 -10.70
C ALA A 77 3.35 9.88 -10.08
N TYR A 78 3.28 10.27 -8.81
CA TYR A 78 4.41 10.89 -8.10
C TYR A 78 5.66 9.99 -8.07
N LEU A 79 5.50 8.69 -7.84
CA LEU A 79 6.63 7.76 -7.87
C LEU A 79 7.16 7.50 -9.29
N SER A 80 6.36 7.79 -10.32
CA SER A 80 6.76 7.67 -11.73
C SER A 80 7.60 8.85 -12.21
N ILE A 81 7.46 10.04 -11.58
CA ILE A 81 8.20 11.27 -11.90
C ILE A 81 9.71 11.05 -12.06
N PRO A 82 10.45 10.46 -11.10
CA PRO A 82 11.90 10.29 -11.25
C PRO A 82 12.25 9.46 -12.48
N PHE A 83 11.47 8.42 -12.80
CA PHE A 83 11.73 7.58 -13.97
C PHE A 83 11.43 8.32 -15.28
N ILE A 84 10.35 9.10 -15.31
CA ILE A 84 10.00 9.94 -16.47
C ILE A 84 11.06 11.03 -16.69
N LYS A 85 11.57 11.62 -15.61
CA LYS A 85 12.64 12.65 -15.70
C LYS A 85 13.91 12.12 -16.38
N PHE A 86 14.31 10.88 -16.07
CA PHE A 86 15.57 10.33 -16.59
C PHE A 86 15.40 9.52 -17.88
N LEU A 87 14.25 8.89 -18.10
CA LEU A 87 14.00 8.02 -19.26
C LEU A 87 13.09 8.65 -20.32
N GLY A 88 12.49 9.81 -20.02
CA GLY A 88 11.44 10.43 -20.82
C GLY A 88 10.06 9.81 -20.56
N LEU A 89 9.02 10.43 -21.15
CA LEU A 89 7.66 9.90 -21.12
C LEU A 89 7.55 8.73 -22.12
N ASN A 90 7.55 7.50 -21.61
CA ASN A 90 7.39 6.29 -22.41
C ASN A 90 6.76 5.16 -21.58
N GLN A 91 6.56 4.01 -22.21
CA GLN A 91 5.93 2.85 -21.57
C GLN A 91 6.78 2.29 -20.41
N ILE A 92 8.12 2.28 -20.55
CA ILE A 92 9.04 1.78 -19.52
C ILE A 92 8.94 2.66 -18.27
N SER A 93 9.08 3.98 -18.42
CA SER A 93 9.05 4.92 -17.29
C SER A 93 7.70 4.92 -16.56
N THR A 94 6.61 4.66 -17.28
CA THR A 94 5.25 4.56 -16.72
C THR A 94 5.02 3.23 -15.98
N ARG A 95 5.58 2.11 -16.47
CA ARG A 95 5.33 0.76 -15.93
C ARG A 95 6.29 0.33 -14.82
N ILE A 96 7.49 0.93 -14.76
CA ILE A 96 8.57 0.48 -13.86
C ILE A 96 8.19 0.52 -12.38
N VAL A 97 7.35 1.47 -11.95
CA VAL A 97 6.86 1.55 -10.57
C VAL A 97 6.06 0.29 -10.21
N SER A 98 5.17 -0.17 -11.09
CA SER A 98 4.46 -1.44 -10.91
C SER A 98 5.40 -2.65 -10.93
N SER A 99 6.43 -2.64 -11.79
CA SER A 99 7.42 -3.73 -11.83
C SER A 99 8.22 -3.87 -10.54
N LEU A 100 8.63 -2.73 -9.96
CA LEU A 100 9.29 -2.68 -8.66
C LEU A 100 8.35 -3.13 -7.54
N ALA A 101 7.09 -2.68 -7.57
CA ALA A 101 6.06 -3.11 -6.62
C ALA A 101 5.86 -4.63 -6.65
N GLY A 102 5.78 -5.22 -7.85
CA GLY A 102 5.70 -6.67 -8.04
C GLY A 102 6.82 -7.45 -7.36
N THR A 103 8.05 -6.96 -7.50
CA THR A 103 9.23 -7.56 -6.83
C THR A 103 9.14 -7.43 -5.31
N ILE A 104 8.67 -6.29 -4.81
CA ILE A 104 8.46 -6.07 -3.37
C ILE A 104 7.42 -7.06 -2.82
N ILE A 105 6.32 -7.31 -3.56
CA ILE A 105 5.27 -8.26 -3.16
C ILE A 105 5.85 -9.66 -2.96
N ILE A 106 6.62 -10.19 -3.93
CA ILE A 106 7.15 -11.56 -3.81
C ILE A 106 8.14 -11.69 -2.64
N ILE A 107 8.93 -10.64 -2.37
CA ILE A 107 9.87 -10.61 -1.25
C ILE A 107 9.09 -10.67 0.07
N PHE A 108 8.13 -9.77 0.29
CA PHE A 108 7.41 -9.74 1.57
C PHE A 108 6.47 -10.92 1.75
N THR A 109 5.89 -11.47 0.68
CA THR A 109 5.11 -12.72 0.74
C THR A 109 5.98 -13.89 1.21
N THR A 110 7.21 -13.99 0.67
CA THR A 110 8.20 -14.99 1.09
C THR A 110 8.60 -14.80 2.55
N LEU A 111 8.85 -13.56 2.97
CA LEU A 111 9.21 -13.24 4.35
C LEU A 111 8.06 -13.55 5.33
N ILE A 112 6.81 -13.31 4.95
CA ILE A 112 5.62 -13.71 5.72
C ILE A 112 5.59 -15.24 5.86
N GLY A 113 5.74 -15.97 4.76
CA GLY A 113 5.82 -17.44 4.74
C GLY A 113 6.91 -17.99 5.68
N TYR A 114 8.09 -17.36 5.66
CA TYR A 114 9.21 -17.72 6.53
C TYR A 114 8.93 -17.40 8.01
N TYR A 115 8.61 -16.15 8.34
CA TYR A 115 8.57 -15.70 9.74
C TYR A 115 7.36 -16.24 10.51
N PHE A 116 6.21 -16.43 9.85
CA PHE A 116 4.95 -16.74 10.53
C PHE A 116 4.48 -18.20 10.41
N PHE A 117 4.94 -18.95 9.40
CA PHE A 117 4.45 -20.32 9.19
C PHE A 117 5.47 -21.41 9.53
N SER A 118 6.74 -21.30 9.09
CA SER A 118 7.67 -22.44 9.23
C SER A 118 9.06 -22.12 9.80
N LYS A 119 9.58 -20.90 9.58
CA LYS A 119 10.99 -20.54 9.80
C LYS A 119 12.00 -21.46 9.09
N LYS A 120 11.54 -22.24 8.09
CA LYS A 120 12.38 -23.14 7.29
C LYS A 120 12.73 -22.44 5.98
N LEU A 121 14.04 -22.30 5.71
CA LEU A 121 14.53 -21.64 4.50
C LEU A 121 14.08 -22.35 3.21
N ALA A 122 14.01 -23.68 3.22
CA ALA A 122 13.53 -24.45 2.07
C ALA A 122 12.06 -24.14 1.73
N LEU A 123 11.19 -24.00 2.74
CA LEU A 123 9.79 -23.64 2.49
C LEU A 123 9.66 -22.19 2.04
N ALA A 124 10.49 -21.29 2.58
CA ALA A 124 10.54 -19.90 2.10
C ALA A 124 10.95 -19.84 0.63
N LEU A 125 11.98 -20.59 0.22
CA LEU A 125 12.39 -20.69 -1.18
C LEU A 125 11.27 -21.26 -2.06
N PHE A 126 10.53 -22.26 -1.57
CA PHE A 126 9.38 -22.81 -2.29
C PHE A 126 8.27 -21.76 -2.50
N VAL A 127 7.90 -21.01 -1.45
CA VAL A 127 6.94 -19.90 -1.55
C VAL A 127 7.43 -18.84 -2.54
N LEU A 128 8.71 -18.50 -2.49
CA LEU A 128 9.32 -17.54 -3.40
C LEU A 128 9.23 -17.99 -4.86
N LEU A 129 9.53 -19.26 -5.14
CA LEU A 129 9.42 -19.83 -6.49
C LEU A 129 7.99 -19.73 -7.01
N LEU A 130 7.00 -20.13 -6.21
CA LEU A 130 5.58 -20.03 -6.58
C LEU A 130 5.16 -18.58 -6.86
N ALA A 131 5.53 -17.66 -5.97
CA ALA A 131 5.21 -16.24 -6.13
C ALA A 131 5.93 -15.60 -7.33
N ALA A 132 7.15 -16.02 -7.63
CA ALA A 132 7.95 -15.50 -8.73
C ALA A 132 7.40 -15.90 -10.11
N VAL A 133 6.85 -17.11 -10.24
CA VAL A 133 6.33 -17.65 -11.52
C VAL A 133 4.81 -17.51 -11.68
N GLN A 134 4.09 -17.02 -10.67
CA GLN A 134 2.64 -16.84 -10.74
C GLN A 134 2.25 -15.91 -11.91
N PRO A 135 1.46 -16.39 -12.90
CA PRO A 135 1.15 -15.64 -14.13
C PRO A 135 0.52 -14.28 -13.87
N TRP A 136 -0.47 -14.22 -12.98
CA TRP A 136 -1.16 -12.98 -12.60
C TRP A 136 -0.20 -11.98 -11.96
N GLY A 137 0.65 -12.45 -11.05
CA GLY A 137 1.64 -11.60 -10.39
C GLY A 137 2.60 -10.99 -11.40
N LEU A 138 3.05 -11.76 -12.39
CA LEU A 138 3.90 -11.26 -13.47
C LEU A 138 3.16 -10.26 -14.37
N HIS A 139 1.96 -10.62 -14.83
CA HIS A 139 1.14 -9.78 -15.71
C HIS A 139 0.85 -8.40 -15.10
N TYR A 140 0.28 -8.35 -13.88
CA TYR A 140 -0.07 -7.09 -13.24
C TYR A 140 1.14 -6.21 -12.89
N SER A 141 2.33 -6.79 -12.79
CA SER A 141 3.57 -6.02 -12.54
C SER A 141 4.18 -5.41 -13.79
N ARG A 142 3.71 -5.80 -14.98
CA ARG A 142 4.19 -5.28 -16.26
C ARG A 142 3.30 -4.16 -16.81
N THR A 143 2.14 -3.95 -16.21
CA THR A 143 1.19 -2.88 -16.52
C THR A 143 1.23 -1.85 -15.40
N ALA A 144 1.09 -0.56 -15.71
CA ALA A 144 1.06 0.51 -14.72
C ALA A 144 -0.24 0.47 -13.88
N PHE A 145 -0.26 -0.41 -12.88
CA PHE A 145 -1.38 -0.59 -11.97
C PHE A 145 -1.07 -0.10 -10.56
N GLU A 146 -1.86 0.88 -10.12
CA GLU A 146 -1.82 1.45 -8.78
C GLU A 146 -2.14 0.41 -7.69
N SER A 147 -3.01 -0.55 -8.01
CA SER A 147 -3.34 -1.68 -7.14
C SER A 147 -2.15 -2.59 -6.85
N ASN A 148 -1.18 -2.69 -7.77
CA ASN A 148 0.04 -3.46 -7.55
C ASN A 148 0.96 -2.73 -6.55
N LEU A 149 1.11 -1.41 -6.69
CA LEU A 149 1.83 -0.56 -5.73
C LEU A 149 1.19 -0.61 -4.34
N MET A 150 -0.13 -0.51 -4.27
CA MET A 150 -0.91 -0.70 -3.05
C MET A 150 -0.62 -2.05 -2.39
N THR A 151 -0.63 -3.15 -3.16
CA THR A 151 -0.40 -4.50 -2.66
C THR A 151 1.01 -4.66 -2.09
N ALA A 152 2.00 -4.03 -2.73
CA ALA A 152 3.39 -4.01 -2.25
C ALA A 152 3.51 -3.36 -0.88
N PHE A 153 2.97 -2.15 -0.72
CA PHE A 153 2.99 -1.45 0.57
C PHE A 153 2.17 -2.17 1.63
N PHE A 154 0.97 -2.65 1.29
CA PHE A 154 0.11 -3.35 2.22
C PHE A 154 0.79 -4.64 2.74
N THR A 155 1.30 -5.48 1.84
CA THR A 155 2.00 -6.73 2.20
C THR A 155 3.24 -6.46 3.05
N ALA A 156 4.00 -5.41 2.73
CA ALA A 156 5.13 -4.97 3.55
C ALA A 156 4.68 -4.51 4.95
N GLY A 157 3.57 -3.77 5.05
CA GLY A 157 2.98 -3.33 6.31
C GLY A 157 2.57 -4.52 7.20
N VAL A 158 1.90 -5.51 6.61
CA VAL A 158 1.55 -6.78 7.28
C VAL A 158 2.79 -7.50 7.80
N PHE A 159 3.86 -7.56 7.01
CA PHE A 159 5.10 -8.17 7.47
C PHE A 159 5.67 -7.45 8.69
N PHE A 160 5.83 -6.12 8.63
CA PHE A 160 6.47 -5.36 9.71
C PHE A 160 5.66 -5.38 11.01
N ILE A 161 4.33 -5.28 10.95
CA ILE A 161 3.50 -5.22 12.16
C ILE A 161 3.55 -6.52 12.98
N PHE A 162 3.76 -7.66 12.30
CA PHE A 162 3.86 -8.96 12.95
C PHE A 162 5.30 -9.42 13.18
N LYS A 163 6.30 -8.95 12.41
CA LYS A 163 7.69 -9.45 12.45
C LYS A 163 8.26 -9.47 13.86
N LYS A 164 8.07 -8.38 14.59
CA LYS A 164 8.49 -8.22 15.98
C LYS A 164 7.66 -7.13 16.62
N LYS A 165 7.06 -7.41 17.79
CA LYS A 165 6.33 -6.41 18.57
C LYS A 165 7.26 -5.27 18.97
N GLY A 166 6.78 -4.04 18.82
CA GLY A 166 7.50 -2.84 19.23
C GLY A 166 7.20 -1.63 18.36
N ARG A 167 7.39 -0.45 18.96
CA ARG A 167 6.94 0.83 18.40
C ARG A 167 7.54 1.18 17.05
N LYS A 168 8.79 0.82 16.83
CA LYS A 168 9.49 1.04 15.56
C LYS A 168 8.81 0.28 14.41
N ASN A 169 8.46 -0.99 14.63
CA ASN A 169 7.84 -1.81 13.60
C ASN A 169 6.37 -1.45 13.38
N GLU A 170 5.64 -1.10 14.44
CA GLU A 170 4.30 -0.53 14.33
C GLU A 170 4.31 0.75 13.49
N LEU A 171 5.27 1.66 13.73
CA LEU A 171 5.37 2.90 12.97
C LEU A 171 5.70 2.63 11.48
N ILE A 172 6.66 1.75 11.18
CA ILE A 172 6.97 1.36 9.80
C ILE A 172 5.74 0.77 9.11
N ALA A 173 5.03 -0.14 9.79
CA ALA A 173 3.84 -0.76 9.23
C ALA A 173 2.74 0.26 8.95
N VAL A 174 2.51 1.21 9.87
CA VAL A 174 1.49 2.25 9.70
C VAL A 174 1.84 3.21 8.57
N ILE A 175 3.11 3.57 8.40
CA ILE A 175 3.56 4.37 7.25
C ILE A 175 3.29 3.61 5.94
N LEU A 176 3.61 2.32 5.89
CA LEU A 176 3.34 1.48 4.71
C LEU A 176 1.83 1.34 4.45
N PHE A 177 1.02 1.17 5.48
CA PHE A 177 -0.44 1.17 5.34
C PHE A 177 -0.98 2.52 4.84
N ALA A 178 -0.46 3.64 5.35
CA ALA A 178 -0.80 4.97 4.85
C ALA A 178 -0.43 5.13 3.38
N LEU A 179 0.78 4.72 2.97
CA LEU A 179 1.22 4.74 1.57
C LEU A 179 0.31 3.86 0.68
N SER A 180 -0.17 2.72 1.18
CA SER A 180 -1.15 1.91 0.44
C SER A 180 -2.47 2.68 0.19
N MET A 181 -2.96 3.43 1.18
CA MET A 181 -4.17 4.27 1.07
C MET A 181 -4.01 5.44 0.08
N PHE A 182 -2.79 5.96 -0.04
CA PHE A 182 -2.42 6.95 -1.07
C PHE A 182 -2.15 6.32 -2.44
N SER A 183 -2.00 4.99 -2.52
CA SER A 183 -1.82 4.27 -3.79
C SER A 183 -3.16 3.85 -4.40
N TYR A 184 -4.11 3.34 -3.60
CA TYR A 184 -5.36 2.83 -4.14
C TYR A 184 -6.53 2.88 -3.14
N HIS A 185 -7.74 3.15 -3.63
CA HIS A 185 -8.92 3.41 -2.79
C HIS A 185 -9.33 2.25 -1.88
N SER A 186 -9.18 0.99 -2.31
CA SER A 186 -9.67 -0.16 -1.54
C SER A 186 -9.00 -0.27 -0.15
N THR A 187 -7.73 0.15 -0.05
CA THR A 187 -7.00 0.12 1.24
C THR A 187 -7.41 1.22 2.19
N ARG A 188 -8.17 2.24 1.75
CA ARG A 188 -8.77 3.21 2.66
C ARG A 188 -9.74 2.56 3.65
N VAL A 189 -10.29 1.40 3.29
CA VAL A 189 -11.08 0.54 4.18
C VAL A 189 -10.23 -0.61 4.71
N ALA A 190 -9.47 -1.30 3.85
CA ALA A 190 -8.75 -2.51 4.25
C ALA A 190 -7.66 -2.26 5.30
N ALA A 191 -6.92 -1.15 5.25
CA ALA A 191 -5.85 -0.87 6.20
C ALA A 191 -6.37 -0.54 7.61
N PRO A 192 -7.36 0.38 7.81
CA PRO A 192 -7.95 0.57 9.12
C PRO A 192 -8.60 -0.69 9.67
N LEU A 193 -9.32 -1.46 8.84
CA LEU A 193 -9.94 -2.71 9.26
C LEU A 193 -8.90 -3.73 9.70
N PHE A 194 -7.80 -3.88 8.94
CA PHE A 194 -6.71 -4.77 9.29
C PHE A 194 -6.05 -4.37 10.63
N LEU A 195 -5.82 -3.09 10.87
CA LEU A 195 -5.28 -2.61 12.15
C LEU A 195 -6.27 -2.83 13.31
N LEU A 196 -7.57 -2.69 13.08
CA LEU A 196 -8.59 -3.03 14.09
C LEU A 196 -8.55 -4.52 14.44
N LEU A 197 -8.47 -5.40 13.44
CA LEU A 197 -8.32 -6.84 13.66
C LEU A 197 -7.02 -7.16 14.39
N TYR A 198 -5.91 -6.49 14.03
CA TYR A 198 -4.64 -6.62 14.74
C TYR A 198 -4.78 -6.24 16.23
N LEU A 199 -5.49 -5.16 16.55
CA LEU A 199 -5.75 -4.79 17.95
C LEU A 199 -6.58 -5.85 18.69
N PHE A 200 -7.58 -6.45 18.04
CA PHE A 200 -8.37 -7.53 18.65
C PHE A 200 -7.57 -8.82 18.86
N ILE A 201 -6.55 -9.08 18.04
CA ILE A 201 -5.62 -10.20 18.24
C ILE A 201 -4.70 -9.93 19.44
N LEU A 202 -4.25 -8.68 19.63
CA LEU A 202 -3.38 -8.32 20.74
C LEU A 202 -4.12 -8.21 22.07
N GLU A 203 -5.35 -7.69 22.05
CA GLU A 203 -6.13 -7.33 23.22
C GLU A 203 -7.52 -7.97 23.13
N LYS A 204 -7.91 -8.74 24.15
CA LYS A 204 -9.24 -9.38 24.14
C LYS A 204 -10.32 -8.29 24.09
N PRO A 205 -11.37 -8.41 23.23
CA PRO A 205 -12.42 -7.39 23.12
C PRO A 205 -13.06 -7.02 24.46
N LYS A 206 -13.31 -8.01 25.33
CA LYS A 206 -13.84 -7.79 26.69
C LYS A 206 -12.94 -6.89 27.55
N GLN A 207 -11.62 -7.01 27.42
CA GLN A 207 -10.66 -6.19 28.17
C GLN A 207 -10.64 -4.75 27.66
N LEU A 208 -10.70 -4.54 26.34
CA LEU A 208 -10.83 -3.20 25.75
C LEU A 208 -12.10 -2.50 26.24
N ILE A 209 -13.25 -3.19 26.19
CA ILE A 209 -14.53 -2.66 26.67
C ILE A 209 -14.45 -2.28 28.16
N ALA A 210 -13.88 -3.15 29.00
CA ALA A 210 -13.66 -2.84 30.42
C ALA A 210 -12.71 -1.66 30.64
N ASP A 211 -11.66 -1.52 29.82
CA ASP A 211 -10.74 -0.38 29.87
C ASP A 211 -11.46 0.93 29.56
N PHE A 212 -12.37 0.95 28.57
CA PHE A 212 -13.21 2.10 28.22
C PHE A 212 -14.21 2.47 29.33
N PHE A 213 -14.96 1.51 29.87
CA PHE A 213 -15.90 1.78 30.97
C PHE A 213 -15.20 2.35 32.21
N LYS A 214 -14.02 1.81 32.56
CA LYS A 214 -13.22 2.34 33.67
C LYS A 214 -12.75 3.77 33.39
N LEU A 215 -12.32 4.08 32.17
CA LEU A 215 -11.93 5.43 31.79
C LEU A 215 -13.12 6.41 31.90
N PHE A 216 -14.30 6.00 31.46
CA PHE A 216 -15.53 6.79 31.55
C PHE A 216 -15.92 7.09 33.00
N ASN A 217 -15.88 6.08 33.88
CA ASN A 217 -16.15 6.28 35.31
C ASN A 217 -15.12 7.21 35.97
N LEU A 218 -13.85 7.08 35.62
CA LEU A 218 -12.79 7.96 36.12
C LEU A 218 -12.94 9.41 35.65
N SER A 219 -13.49 9.63 34.45
CA SER A 219 -13.82 10.96 33.95
C SER A 219 -14.87 11.66 34.82
N LYS A 220 -15.84 10.91 35.37
CA LYS A 220 -16.88 11.43 36.26
C LYS A 220 -16.38 11.66 37.69
N ALA A 221 -15.49 10.79 38.17
CA ALA A 221 -15.00 10.81 39.55
C ALA A 221 -13.95 11.90 39.85
N SER A 222 -13.69 12.85 38.95
CA SER A 222 -12.70 13.95 39.06
C SER A 222 -11.23 13.55 39.35
N ASN A 223 -10.90 12.25 39.31
CA ASN A 223 -9.54 11.75 39.57
C ASN A 223 -8.63 11.92 38.33
N LYS A 224 -8.11 13.15 38.15
CA LYS A 224 -7.31 13.55 36.99
C LYS A 224 -6.05 12.69 36.77
N LYS A 225 -5.37 12.25 37.83
CA LYS A 225 -4.12 11.46 37.73
C LYS A 225 -4.39 10.04 37.23
N ALA A 226 -5.39 9.36 37.79
CA ALA A 226 -5.79 8.03 37.36
C ALA A 226 -6.36 8.05 35.93
N PHE A 227 -7.17 9.06 35.60
CA PHE A 227 -7.69 9.27 34.26
C PHE A 227 -6.56 9.42 33.24
N LYS A 228 -5.60 10.33 33.48
CA LYS A 228 -4.48 10.57 32.55
C LYS A 228 -3.62 9.33 32.32
N SER A 229 -3.31 8.58 33.38
CA SER A 229 -2.55 7.32 33.28
C SER A 229 -3.27 6.27 32.44
N ARG A 230 -4.59 6.13 32.63
CA ARG A 230 -5.40 5.18 31.88
C ARG A 230 -5.58 5.58 30.42
N LEU A 231 -5.84 6.87 30.17
CA LEU A 231 -5.91 7.44 28.82
C LEU A 231 -4.60 7.21 28.06
N LEU A 232 -3.45 7.40 28.71
CA LEU A 232 -2.15 7.14 28.10
C LEU A 232 -2.00 5.66 27.72
N LYS A 233 -2.32 4.71 28.61
CA LYS A 233 -2.28 3.28 28.30
C LYS A 233 -3.20 2.91 27.13
N LEU A 234 -4.40 3.48 27.09
CA LEU A 234 -5.35 3.24 26.00
C LEU A 234 -4.82 3.82 24.68
N SER A 235 -4.34 5.05 24.67
CA SER A 235 -3.72 5.68 23.49
C SER A 235 -2.52 4.89 23.00
N GLN A 236 -1.78 4.23 23.90
CA GLN A 236 -0.66 3.38 23.53
C GLN A 236 -1.11 2.13 22.77
N LYS A 237 -2.23 1.52 23.17
CA LYS A 237 -2.85 0.39 22.45
C LYS A 237 -3.34 0.81 21.07
N PHE A 238 -4.05 1.93 20.98
CA PHE A 238 -4.61 2.44 19.72
C PHE A 238 -3.62 3.20 18.83
N PHE A 239 -2.35 3.28 19.22
CA PHE A 239 -1.33 4.06 18.51
C PHE A 239 -1.26 3.79 17.01
N PRO A 240 -1.27 2.54 16.51
CA PRO A 240 -1.22 2.31 15.07
C PRO A 240 -2.40 2.96 14.32
N LEU A 241 -3.61 2.87 14.89
CA LEU A 241 -4.81 3.47 14.30
C LEU A 241 -4.79 5.00 14.36
N ILE A 242 -4.36 5.57 15.49
CA ILE A 242 -4.28 7.02 15.66
C ILE A 242 -3.29 7.59 14.64
N ILE A 243 -2.09 7.00 14.52
CA ILE A 243 -1.08 7.47 13.57
C ILE A 243 -1.55 7.27 12.13
N LEU A 244 -2.20 6.14 11.80
CA LEU A 244 -2.76 5.93 10.46
C LEU A 244 -3.77 7.03 10.11
N PHE A 245 -4.68 7.35 11.03
CA PHE A 245 -5.66 8.42 10.83
C PHE A 245 -4.99 9.78 10.62
N LEU A 246 -3.99 10.13 11.42
CA LEU A 246 -3.26 11.39 11.29
C LEU A 246 -2.51 11.49 9.94
N LEU A 247 -1.81 10.43 9.53
CA LEU A 247 -1.09 10.40 8.25
C LEU A 247 -2.02 10.47 7.04
N THR A 248 -3.24 9.96 7.18
CA THR A 248 -4.23 9.90 6.09
C THR A 248 -5.27 11.01 6.17
N LEU A 249 -5.15 11.91 7.15
CA LEU A 249 -6.03 13.07 7.31
C LEU A 249 -6.18 13.90 6.02
N PRO A 250 -5.14 14.14 5.21
CA PRO A 250 -5.29 14.85 3.94
C PRO A 250 -6.26 14.16 2.97
N ILE A 251 -6.29 12.82 2.93
CA ILE A 251 -7.24 12.04 2.12
C ILE A 251 -8.67 12.36 2.56
N TRP A 252 -8.93 12.33 3.87
CA TRP A 252 -10.24 12.56 4.46
C TRP A 252 -10.70 14.02 4.37
N LEU A 253 -9.77 14.97 4.38
CA LEU A 253 -10.09 16.39 4.19
C LEU A 253 -10.37 16.72 2.70
N SER A 254 -9.72 16.00 1.77
CA SER A 254 -9.98 16.15 0.34
C SER A 254 -11.38 15.66 -0.09
N LEU A 255 -12.12 14.97 0.79
CA LEU A 255 -13.48 14.45 0.51
C LEU A 255 -14.48 15.51 0.06
N LYS A 256 -14.30 16.77 0.47
CA LYS A 256 -15.15 17.88 0.05
C LYS A 256 -15.12 18.14 -1.46
N GLN A 257 -14.11 17.62 -2.18
CA GLN A 257 -13.99 17.73 -3.63
C GLN A 257 -14.71 16.60 -4.40
N GLY A 258 -15.48 15.72 -3.74
CA GLY A 258 -16.29 14.67 -4.41
C GLY A 258 -15.58 13.32 -4.62
N LEU A 259 -14.34 13.18 -4.15
CA LEU A 259 -13.36 12.11 -4.47
C LEU A 259 -13.64 10.69 -3.91
N ILE A 260 -14.75 10.48 -3.20
CA ILE A 260 -15.23 9.14 -2.80
C ILE A 260 -16.64 8.86 -3.36
N LEU A 261 -17.38 9.91 -3.70
CA LEU A 261 -18.81 9.82 -4.04
C LEU A 261 -19.08 10.01 -5.54
N THR A 262 -18.10 10.34 -6.36
CA THR A 262 -18.29 10.44 -7.81
C THR A 262 -18.81 9.13 -8.42
N ARG A 263 -18.39 7.97 -7.91
CA ARG A 263 -18.97 6.67 -8.31
C ARG A 263 -20.46 6.51 -7.98
N LEU A 264 -20.97 7.26 -7.00
CA LEU A 264 -22.39 7.29 -6.61
C LEU A 264 -23.15 8.50 -7.19
N LYS A 265 -22.43 9.46 -7.78
CA LYS A 265 -22.96 10.63 -8.49
C LYS A 265 -22.77 10.55 -10.00
N GLN A 266 -22.37 9.40 -10.53
CA GLN A 266 -22.33 9.18 -11.97
C GLN A 266 -23.77 9.28 -12.49
N GLU A 267 -24.10 10.37 -13.19
CA GLU A 267 -25.27 10.41 -14.07
C GLU A 267 -25.20 9.18 -14.96
N ASN A 268 -26.33 8.50 -15.08
CA ASN A 268 -26.39 7.29 -15.86
C ASN A 268 -25.97 7.63 -17.30
N ALA A 269 -25.08 6.85 -17.91
CA ALA A 269 -24.63 7.14 -19.28
C ALA A 269 -25.80 7.25 -20.27
N LEU A 270 -26.90 6.56 -19.94
CA LEU A 270 -28.17 6.64 -20.66
C LEU A 270 -28.87 7.99 -20.51
N GLU A 271 -28.90 8.61 -19.33
CA GLU A 271 -29.51 9.95 -19.14
C GLU A 271 -28.74 11.04 -19.89
N ARG A 272 -27.42 10.88 -20.04
CA ARG A 272 -26.58 11.85 -20.74
C ARG A 272 -26.63 11.72 -22.26
N LEU A 273 -26.80 10.49 -22.78
CA LEU A 273 -26.81 10.20 -24.22
C LEU A 273 -28.22 10.11 -24.81
N TYR A 274 -29.24 9.92 -23.96
CA TYR A 274 -30.65 9.87 -24.31
C TYR A 274 -31.47 10.73 -23.33
N PRO A 275 -31.38 12.07 -23.46
CA PRO A 275 -32.10 13.03 -22.61
C PRO A 275 -33.61 13.05 -22.84
#